data_AF-A0A9D4XNY4-F1
#
_entry.id   AF-A0A9D4XNY4-F1
#
_cell.length_a   1.000
_cell.length_b   1.000
_cell.length_c   1.000
_cell.angle_alpha   90.00
_cell.angle_beta   90.00
_cell.angle_gamma   90.00
#
_symmetry.space_group_name_H-M   'P 1'
#
loop_
_entity.id
_entity.type
_entity.pdbx_description
1 polymer ?
#
loop_
_entity_poly.entity_id
_entity_poly.type
_entity_poly.pdbx_seq_one_letter_code
_entity_poly.pdbx_strand_id
1 'polypeptide(L)'
;LVVASISSFGINHEFTAMLFPLIISSVGLLVCLLTTLFATDFFEIKLVKEIEPALKKQLVISTVLMTVGIAIVSWIALPSTFTIFNFGEQKVVKNWQLFLCVSVGLWAGLIIGFVTEYYTSNAYSPVQDVADSCRTGAATNVIFGLALGYKSVIIPIFA
;
A
#
# COMPACT_ATOMS: atom_id res chain seq x y z
N LEU A 1 -13.82 -10.57 5.99
CA LEU A 1 -14.63 -11.80 6.12
C LEU A 1 -16.03 -11.51 6.65
N VAL A 2 -16.18 -10.80 7.79
CA VAL A 2 -17.49 -10.46 8.38
C VAL A 2 -18.42 -9.65 7.44
N VAL A 3 -17.87 -8.68 6.69
CA VAL A 3 -18.67 -7.91 5.71
C VAL A 3 -19.09 -8.75 4.50
N ALA A 4 -18.26 -9.73 4.12
CA ALA A 4 -18.54 -10.64 3.00
C ALA A 4 -19.60 -11.70 3.38
N SER A 5 -19.70 -12.09 4.65
CA SER A 5 -20.74 -13.02 5.12
C SER A 5 -22.12 -12.38 5.28
N ILE A 6 -22.21 -11.06 5.50
CA ILE A 6 -23.48 -10.34 5.73
C ILE A 6 -24.04 -9.72 4.42
N SER A 7 -23.22 -9.68 3.35
CA SER A 7 -23.62 -9.20 2.02
C SER A 7 -24.36 -10.28 1.22
N SER A 8 -24.93 -9.90 0.07
CA SER A 8 -25.69 -10.82 -0.81
C SER A 8 -24.89 -12.08 -1.22
N PHE A 9 -23.56 -12.06 -1.12
CA PHE A 9 -22.69 -13.22 -1.31
C PHE A 9 -22.94 -14.35 -0.30
N GLY A 10 -23.18 -14.01 0.97
CA GLY A 10 -23.54 -14.99 2.01
C GLY A 10 -24.99 -15.47 1.89
N ILE A 11 -25.89 -14.64 1.36
CA ILE A 11 -27.32 -14.99 1.19
C ILE A 11 -27.53 -15.90 -0.02
N ASN A 12 -26.83 -15.63 -1.13
CA ASN A 12 -26.91 -16.39 -2.38
C ASN A 12 -25.93 -17.60 -2.43
N HIS A 13 -25.16 -17.84 -1.36
CA HIS A 13 -24.14 -18.91 -1.27
C HIS A 13 -23.07 -18.86 -2.39
N GLU A 14 -22.72 -17.65 -2.83
CA GLU A 14 -21.66 -17.41 -3.83
C GLU A 14 -20.27 -17.48 -3.16
N PHE A 15 -19.77 -18.70 -3.00
CA PHE A 15 -18.52 -18.99 -2.27
C PHE A 15 -17.30 -18.22 -2.82
N THR A 16 -17.22 -18.06 -4.15
CA THR A 16 -16.12 -17.35 -4.83
C THR A 16 -16.04 -15.88 -4.41
N ALA A 17 -17.16 -15.17 -4.41
CA ALA A 17 -17.19 -13.75 -4.06
C ALA A 17 -17.04 -13.53 -2.54
N MET A 18 -17.49 -14.48 -1.72
CA MET A 18 -17.26 -14.46 -0.27
C MET A 18 -15.77 -14.61 0.09
N LEU A 19 -15.04 -15.43 -0.67
CA LEU A 19 -13.59 -15.63 -0.53
C LEU A 19 -12.73 -14.58 -1.25
N PHE A 20 -13.33 -13.56 -1.86
CA PHE A 20 -12.61 -12.48 -2.55
C PHE A 20 -11.39 -11.91 -1.81
N PRO A 21 -11.45 -11.54 -0.50
CA PRO A 21 -10.26 -11.06 0.21
C PRO A 21 -9.15 -12.12 0.33
N LEU A 22 -9.50 -13.40 0.40
CA LEU A 22 -8.54 -14.50 0.46
C LEU A 22 -7.86 -14.73 -0.90
N ILE A 23 -8.62 -14.61 -1.99
CA ILE A 23 -8.12 -14.69 -3.36
C ILE A 23 -7.15 -13.54 -3.64
N ILE A 24 -7.49 -12.30 -3.23
CA ILE A 24 -6.58 -11.15 -3.34
C ILE A 24 -5.27 -11.43 -2.61
N SER A 25 -5.31 -11.87 -1.35
CA SER A 25 -4.09 -12.18 -0.60
C SER A 25 -3.25 -13.27 -1.26
N SER A 26 -3.89 -14.29 -1.84
CA SER A 26 -3.20 -15.38 -2.54
C SER A 26 -2.49 -14.88 -3.81
N VAL A 27 -3.16 -14.04 -4.61
CA VAL A 27 -2.54 -13.38 -5.77
C VAL A 27 -1.43 -12.43 -5.34
N GLY A 28 -1.61 -11.72 -4.22
CA GLY A 28 -0.60 -10.86 -3.63
C GLY A 28 0.70 -11.61 -3.30
N LEU A 29 0.61 -12.82 -2.75
CA LEU A 29 1.79 -13.66 -2.50
C LEU A 29 2.54 -14.00 -3.79
N LEU A 30 1.83 -14.35 -4.86
CA LEU A 30 2.44 -14.63 -6.16
C LEU A 30 3.12 -13.37 -6.75
N VAL A 31 2.45 -12.22 -6.65
CA VAL A 31 3.01 -10.94 -7.10
C VAL A 31 4.26 -10.57 -6.31
N CYS A 32 4.24 -10.73 -4.98
CA CYS A 32 5.40 -10.47 -4.14
C CYS A 32 6.56 -11.39 -4.49
N LEU A 33 6.31 -12.68 -4.70
CA LEU A 33 7.33 -13.64 -5.12
C LEU A 33 7.98 -13.21 -6.44
N LEU A 34 7.18 -12.87 -7.45
CA LEU A 34 7.70 -12.39 -8.74
C LEU A 34 8.51 -11.10 -8.55
N THR A 35 7.99 -10.14 -7.79
CA THR A 35 8.69 -8.87 -7.50
C THR A 35 10.04 -9.12 -6.84
N THR A 36 10.12 -10.05 -5.88
CA THR A 36 11.37 -10.41 -5.21
C THR A 36 12.37 -11.03 -6.18
N LEU A 37 11.95 -11.98 -7.03
CA LEU A 37 12.84 -12.55 -8.05
C LEU A 37 13.35 -11.48 -9.01
N PHE A 38 12.47 -10.57 -9.46
CA PHE A 38 12.89 -9.44 -10.30
C PHE A 38 13.89 -8.51 -9.59
N ALA A 39 13.72 -8.25 -8.30
CA ALA A 39 14.63 -7.41 -7.54
C ALA A 39 15.98 -8.09 -7.26
N THR A 40 15.99 -9.40 -6.97
CA THR A 40 17.19 -10.16 -6.64
C THR A 40 18.01 -10.56 -7.87
N ASP A 41 17.37 -10.98 -8.95
CA ASP A 41 18.07 -11.56 -10.11
C ASP A 41 18.50 -10.51 -11.15
N PHE A 42 17.78 -9.39 -11.29
CA PHE A 42 18.09 -8.37 -12.31
C PHE A 42 18.90 -7.18 -11.79
N PHE A 43 18.90 -6.92 -10.48
CA PHE A 43 19.57 -5.76 -9.89
C PHE A 43 20.62 -6.20 -8.86
N GLU A 44 21.85 -6.36 -9.32
CA GLU A 44 22.98 -6.55 -8.43
C GLU A 44 23.41 -5.19 -7.84
N ILE A 45 23.35 -5.06 -6.51
CA ILE A 45 23.73 -3.83 -5.80
C ILE A 45 25.24 -3.77 -5.70
N LYS A 46 25.86 -2.75 -6.32
CA LYS A 46 27.32 -2.58 -6.32
C LYS A 46 27.77 -1.46 -5.37
N LEU A 47 26.89 -0.51 -5.09
CA LEU A 47 27.16 0.64 -4.23
C LEU A 47 26.08 0.80 -3.15
N VAL A 48 26.47 1.30 -1.97
CA VAL A 48 25.55 1.52 -0.83
C VAL A 48 24.41 2.48 -1.19
N LYS A 49 24.66 3.50 -2.03
CA LYS A 49 23.66 4.45 -2.50
C LYS A 49 22.55 3.83 -3.38
N GLU A 50 22.75 2.61 -3.87
CA GLU A 50 21.80 1.91 -4.74
C GLU A 50 20.78 1.07 -3.95
N ILE A 51 21.02 0.88 -2.64
CA ILE A 51 20.16 0.08 -1.76
C ILE A 51 18.77 0.72 -1.63
N GLU A 52 18.70 2.01 -1.31
CA GLU A 52 17.42 2.73 -1.14
C GLU A 52 16.61 2.77 -2.46
N PRO A 53 17.19 3.16 -3.63
CA PRO A 53 16.47 3.07 -4.90
C PRO A 53 16.00 1.65 -5.25
N ALA A 54 16.75 0.61 -4.91
CA ALA A 54 16.36 -0.78 -5.18
C ALA A 54 15.13 -1.18 -4.35
N LEU A 55 15.12 -0.86 -3.05
CA LEU A 55 13.97 -1.07 -2.16
C LEU A 55 12.74 -0.29 -2.64
N LYS A 56 12.92 0.97 -3.04
CA LYS A 56 11.83 1.79 -3.61
C LYS A 56 11.27 1.18 -4.89
N LYS A 57 12.15 0.71 -5.79
CA LYS A 57 11.72 0.02 -7.02
C LYS A 57 10.90 -1.22 -6.68
N GLN A 58 11.27 -2.00 -5.67
CA GLN A 58 10.49 -3.17 -5.25
C GLN A 58 9.07 -2.76 -4.81
N LEU A 59 8.92 -1.67 -4.06
CA LEU A 59 7.62 -1.16 -3.61
C LEU A 59 6.76 -0.66 -4.79
N VAL A 60 7.36 0.06 -5.74
CA VAL A 60 6.68 0.52 -6.95
C VAL A 60 6.28 -0.66 -7.85
N ILE A 61 7.19 -1.59 -8.12
CA ILE A 61 6.95 -2.76 -8.98
C ILE A 61 5.84 -3.63 -8.40
N SER A 62 5.89 -3.95 -7.10
CA SER A 62 4.84 -4.74 -6.44
C SER A 62 3.49 -4.04 -6.47
N THR A 63 3.44 -2.72 -6.26
CA THR A 63 2.20 -1.93 -6.35
C THR A 63 1.60 -1.95 -7.75
N VAL A 64 2.43 -1.78 -8.79
CA VAL A 64 1.97 -1.82 -10.18
C VAL A 64 1.47 -3.21 -10.56
N LEU A 65 2.24 -4.27 -10.28
CA LEU A 65 1.81 -5.65 -10.56
C LEU A 65 0.54 -6.00 -9.78
N MET A 66 0.45 -5.60 -8.52
CA MET A 66 -0.72 -5.90 -7.69
C MET A 66 -1.96 -5.15 -8.18
N THR A 67 -1.83 -3.92 -8.69
CA THR A 67 -2.96 -3.20 -9.31
C THR A 67 -3.53 -3.99 -10.49
N VAL A 68 -2.67 -4.56 -11.35
CA VAL A 68 -3.10 -5.43 -12.46
C VAL A 68 -3.72 -6.74 -11.93
N GLY A 69 -3.11 -7.35 -10.91
CA GLY A 69 -3.63 -8.56 -10.26
C GLY A 69 -5.03 -8.36 -9.69
N ILE A 70 -5.27 -7.25 -8.98
CA ILE A 70 -6.59 -6.88 -8.44
C ILE A 70 -7.59 -6.67 -9.58
N ALA A 71 -7.20 -6.02 -10.69
CA ALA A 71 -8.10 -5.83 -11.84
C ALA A 71 -8.57 -7.16 -12.43
N ILE A 72 -7.66 -8.13 -12.59
CA ILE A 72 -7.97 -9.48 -13.09
C ILE A 72 -8.88 -10.22 -12.10
N VAL A 73 -8.54 -10.20 -10.81
CA VAL A 73 -9.33 -10.88 -9.77
C VAL A 73 -10.72 -10.26 -9.66
N SER A 74 -10.85 -8.93 -9.71
CA SER A 74 -12.14 -8.25 -9.70
C SER A 74 -13.01 -8.56 -10.91
N TRP A 75 -12.42 -8.88 -12.06
CA TRP A 75 -13.19 -9.28 -13.24
C TRP A 75 -13.66 -10.74 -13.16
N ILE A 76 -12.82 -11.64 -12.66
CA ILE A 76 -13.09 -13.09 -12.64
C ILE A 76 -13.94 -13.50 -11.43
N ALA A 77 -13.66 -12.93 -10.25
CA ALA A 77 -14.22 -13.41 -8.99
C ALA A 77 -15.52 -12.69 -8.56
N LEU A 78 -15.90 -11.58 -9.22
CA LEU A 78 -17.07 -10.78 -8.83
C LEU A 78 -18.08 -10.67 -9.97
N PRO A 79 -19.39 -10.80 -9.67
CA PRO A 79 -20.44 -10.46 -10.63
C PRO A 79 -20.50 -8.95 -10.87
N SER A 80 -21.06 -8.55 -12.02
CA SER A 80 -21.14 -7.15 -12.47
C SER A 80 -21.88 -6.23 -11.49
N THR A 81 -22.83 -6.77 -10.73
CA THR A 81 -23.63 -6.05 -9.72
C THR A 81 -23.90 -6.97 -8.53
N PHE A 82 -23.68 -6.47 -7.31
CA PHE A 82 -23.96 -7.18 -6.07
C PHE A 82 -24.40 -6.20 -4.98
N THR A 83 -24.98 -6.69 -3.88
CA THR A 83 -25.37 -5.83 -2.76
C THR A 83 -24.48 -6.01 -1.55
N ILE A 84 -24.06 -4.88 -0.96
CA ILE A 84 -23.32 -4.83 0.30
C ILE A 84 -24.27 -4.36 1.40
N PHE A 85 -24.17 -4.99 2.58
CA PHE A 85 -24.88 -4.56 3.77
C PHE A 85 -24.36 -3.20 4.25
N ASN A 86 -25.25 -2.22 4.37
CA ASN A 86 -24.95 -0.87 4.85
C ASN A 86 -25.99 -0.45 5.90
N PHE A 87 -25.65 -0.62 7.18
CA PHE A 87 -26.45 -0.19 8.34
C PHE A 87 -27.97 -0.49 8.23
N GLY A 88 -28.32 -1.69 7.76
CA GLY A 88 -29.72 -2.14 7.62
C GLY A 88 -30.28 -2.11 6.19
N GLU A 89 -29.61 -1.44 5.24
CA GLU A 89 -29.99 -1.42 3.82
C GLU A 89 -29.00 -2.21 2.95
N GLN A 90 -29.51 -2.83 1.88
CA GLN A 90 -28.70 -3.50 0.88
C GLN A 90 -28.31 -2.50 -0.22
N LYS A 91 -27.09 -1.97 -0.16
CA LYS A 91 -26.58 -1.03 -1.16
C LYS A 91 -26.09 -1.78 -2.39
N VAL A 92 -26.59 -1.41 -3.56
CA VAL A 92 -26.09 -1.94 -4.84
C VAL A 92 -24.71 -1.38 -5.13
N VAL A 93 -23.74 -2.27 -5.31
CA VAL A 93 -22.33 -1.98 -5.58
C VAL A 93 -21.90 -2.69 -6.86
N LYS A 94 -21.08 -2.01 -7.67
CA LYS A 94 -20.52 -2.55 -8.91
C LYS A 94 -19.11 -3.11 -8.68
N ASN A 95 -18.71 -4.09 -9.48
CA ASN A 95 -17.36 -4.68 -9.43
C ASN A 95 -16.23 -3.63 -9.50
N TRP A 96 -16.35 -2.61 -10.36
CA TRP A 96 -15.36 -1.55 -10.51
C TRP A 96 -15.22 -0.68 -9.26
N GLN A 97 -16.29 -0.51 -8.49
CA GLN A 97 -16.22 0.24 -7.23
C GLN A 97 -15.39 -0.53 -6.20
N LEU A 98 -15.54 -1.86 -6.14
CA LEU A 98 -14.74 -2.70 -5.25
C LEU A 98 -13.27 -2.73 -5.68
N PHE A 99 -13.01 -2.81 -6.99
CA PHE A 99 -11.66 -2.66 -7.55
C PHE A 99 -11.01 -1.35 -7.11
N LEU A 100 -11.73 -0.22 -7.23
CA LEU A 100 -11.25 1.09 -6.80
C LEU A 100 -11.04 1.16 -5.28
N CYS A 101 -11.89 0.52 -4.46
CA CYS A 101 -11.71 0.47 -3.01
C CYS A 101 -10.42 -0.25 -2.59
N VAL A 102 -10.07 -1.36 -3.25
CA VAL A 102 -8.81 -2.06 -2.95
C VAL A 102 -7.62 -1.29 -3.53
N SER A 103 -7.78 -0.75 -4.75
CA SER A 103 -6.72 0.01 -5.42
C SER A 103 -6.36 1.28 -4.66
N VAL A 104 -7.34 2.04 -4.14
CA VAL A 104 -7.04 3.27 -3.38
C VAL A 104 -6.24 2.98 -2.12
N GLY A 105 -6.54 1.89 -1.40
CA GLY A 105 -5.76 1.48 -0.24
C GLY A 105 -4.32 1.06 -0.61
N LEU A 106 -4.16 0.37 -1.74
CA LEU A 106 -2.85 0.01 -2.28
C LEU A 106 -2.01 1.24 -2.64
N TRP A 107 -2.59 2.21 -3.37
CA TRP A 107 -1.91 3.44 -3.76
C TRP A 107 -1.66 4.38 -2.57
N ALA A 108 -2.56 4.43 -1.59
CA ALA A 108 -2.33 5.14 -0.34
C ALA A 108 -1.10 4.57 0.40
N GLY A 109 -0.95 3.24 0.45
CA GLY A 109 0.24 2.59 1.01
C GLY A 109 1.54 2.99 0.29
N LEU A 110 1.51 3.07 -1.05
CA LEU A 110 2.64 3.57 -1.85
C LEU A 110 2.99 5.01 -1.49
N ILE A 111 2.00 5.91 -1.42
CA ILE A 111 2.20 7.31 -1.07
C ILE A 111 2.81 7.43 0.33
N ILE A 112 2.28 6.69 1.31
CA ILE A 112 2.82 6.66 2.68
C ILE A 112 4.29 6.22 2.65
N GLY A 113 4.63 5.15 1.91
CA GLY A 113 6.01 4.69 1.79
C GLY A 113 6.98 5.76 1.25
N PHE A 114 6.58 6.48 0.20
CA PHE A 114 7.38 7.56 -0.37
C PHE A 114 7.57 8.74 0.60
N VAL A 115 6.51 9.10 1.32
CA VAL A 115 6.59 10.19 2.30
C VAL A 115 7.45 9.79 3.48
N THR A 116 7.30 8.56 3.99
CA THR A 116 8.14 8.04 5.06
C THR A 116 9.60 8.08 4.63
N GLU A 117 9.95 7.57 3.44
CA GLU A 117 11.32 7.62 2.92
C GLU A 117 11.89 9.05 2.89
N TYR A 118 11.11 10.03 2.41
CA TYR A 118 11.54 11.43 2.34
C TYR A 118 11.86 12.03 3.72
N TYR A 119 11.11 11.66 4.75
CA TYR A 119 11.31 12.16 6.12
C TYR A 119 12.27 11.30 6.96
N THR A 120 12.64 10.09 6.52
CA THR A 120 13.53 9.19 7.30
C THR A 120 14.88 8.89 6.67
N SER A 121 15.04 9.02 5.35
CA SER A 121 16.32 8.77 4.68
C SER A 121 17.26 9.98 4.80
N ASN A 122 18.53 9.69 5.08
CA ASN A 122 19.61 10.69 5.16
C ASN A 122 20.00 11.27 3.79
N ALA A 123 19.46 10.73 2.69
CA ALA A 123 19.64 11.26 1.35
C ALA A 123 18.85 12.56 1.11
N TYR A 124 17.84 12.85 1.92
CA TYR A 124 16.96 14.00 1.76
C TYR A 124 17.23 15.11 2.78
N SER A 125 16.88 16.34 2.40
CA SER A 125 17.08 17.56 3.19
C SER A 125 16.50 17.48 4.62
N PRO A 126 15.29 16.94 4.88
CA PRO A 126 14.73 16.96 6.24
C PRO A 126 15.61 16.26 7.27
N VAL A 127 16.24 15.14 6.91
CA VAL A 127 17.14 14.39 7.81
C VAL A 127 18.52 15.02 7.86
N GLN A 128 18.99 15.61 6.75
CA GLN A 128 20.24 16.37 6.71
C GLN A 128 20.17 17.62 7.59
N ASP A 129 19.03 18.32 7.64
CA ASP A 129 18.81 19.49 8.49
C ASP A 129 18.82 19.09 9.98
N VAL A 130 18.23 17.94 10.33
CA VAL A 130 18.32 17.38 11.68
C VAL A 130 19.78 17.06 12.03
N ALA A 131 20.55 16.45 11.11
CA ALA A 131 21.96 16.18 11.33
C ALA A 131 22.79 17.46 11.48
N ASP A 132 22.54 18.51 10.69
CA ASP A 132 23.24 19.80 10.81
C ASP A 132 22.93 20.50 12.14
N SER A 133 21.70 20.36 12.65
CA SER A 133 21.32 20.88 13.96
C SER A 133 22.09 20.26 15.15
N CYS A 134 22.84 19.16 14.93
CA CYS A 134 23.76 18.62 15.92
C CYS A 134 24.94 19.57 16.20
N ARG A 135 25.28 20.47 15.26
CA ARG A 135 26.38 21.44 15.43
C ARG A 135 26.14 22.41 16.58
N THR A 136 24.87 22.71 16.88
CA THR A 136 24.45 23.61 17.96
C THR A 136 24.14 22.89 19.28
N GLY A 137 24.26 21.55 19.31
CA GLY A 137 24.11 20.73 20.51
C GLY A 137 23.00 19.68 20.43
N ALA A 138 22.93 18.81 21.44
CA ALA A 138 21.95 17.72 21.48
C ALA A 138 20.50 18.23 21.63
N ALA A 139 20.30 19.35 22.32
CA ALA A 139 18.97 19.92 22.55
C ALA A 139 18.30 20.35 21.23
N THR A 140 19.05 21.00 20.33
CA THR A 140 18.52 21.41 19.02
C THR A 140 18.19 20.21 18.15
N ASN A 141 19.02 19.16 18.16
CA ASN A 141 18.74 17.91 17.45
C ASN A 141 17.39 17.28 17.88
N VAL A 142 17.11 17.23 19.18
CA VAL A 142 15.83 16.70 19.68
C VAL A 142 14.65 17.57 19.23
N ILE A 143 14.79 18.90 19.27
CA ILE A 143 13.73 19.83 18.83
C ILE A 143 13.43 19.66 17.33
N PHE A 144 14.46 19.64 16.48
CA PHE A 144 14.29 19.45 15.04
C PHE A 144 13.72 18.06 14.71
N GLY A 145 14.17 17.01 15.41
CA GLY A 145 13.63 15.66 15.25
C GLY A 145 12.14 15.56 15.60
N LEU A 146 11.72 16.16 16.72
CA LEU A 146 10.31 16.22 17.11
C LEU A 146 9.46 17.02 16.12
N ALA A 147 9.95 18.19 15.69
CA ALA A 147 9.26 19.01 14.70
C ALA A 147 9.11 18.29 13.36
N LEU A 148 10.14 17.56 12.92
CA LEU A 148 10.08 16.73 11.71
C LEU A 148 9.03 15.61 11.84
N GLY A 149 8.96 14.94 13.00
CA GLY A 149 7.94 13.93 13.27
C GLY A 149 6.51 14.50 13.20
N TYR A 150 6.28 15.71 13.73
CA TYR A 150 4.97 16.38 13.61
C TYR A 150 4.64 16.81 12.18
N LYS A 151 5.65 17.09 11.35
CA LYS A 151 5.45 17.43 9.94
C LYS A 151 5.18 16.20 9.06
N SER A 152 5.79 15.05 9.38
CA SER A 152 5.72 13.86 8.53
C SER A 152 4.34 13.20 8.52
N VAL A 153 3.51 13.42 9.54
CA VAL A 153 2.16 12.82 9.64
C VAL A 153 1.11 13.46 8.73
N ILE A 154 1.37 14.65 8.16
CA ILE A 154 0.36 15.40 7.40
C ILE A 154 -0.10 14.63 6.16
N ILE A 155 0.84 14.18 5.33
CA ILE A 155 0.51 13.51 4.06
C ILE A 155 -0.07 12.10 4.30
N PRO A 156 0.46 11.26 5.20
CA PRO A 156 -0.13 9.97 5.54
C PRO A 156 -1.57 10.05 6.06
N ILE A 157 -1.99 11.18 6.65
CA ILE A 157 -3.38 11.40 7.08
C ILE A 157 -4.29 11.78 5.91
N PHE A 158 -3.75 12.42 4.86
CA PHE A 158 -4.51 12.76 3.66
C PHE A 158 -4.61 11.61 2.65
N ALA A 159 -3.67 10.66 2.70
CA ALA A 159 -3.64 9.47 1.84
C ALA A 159 -4.64 8.40 2.29
#